data_AF-A0A644V6W1-F1
#
_entry.id   AF-A0A644V6W1-F1
#
_cell.length_a   1.000
_cell.length_b   1.000
_cell.length_c   1.000
_cell.angle_alpha   90.00
_cell.angle_beta   90.00
_cell.angle_gamma   90.00
#
_symmetry.space_group_name_H-M   'P 1'
#
loop_
_entity.id
_entity.type
_entity.pdbx_description
1 polymer ?
#
loop_
_entity_poly.entity_id
_entity_poly.type
_entity_poly.pdbx_seq_one_letter_code
_entity_poly.pdbx_strand_id
1 'polypeptide(L)'
;MKIQVFVGRDSKNDIVVDQPAVSKTHAKITFVDKDKIQIEDVGSTNGTFVNGEKILKKIIMPSDRVTLGSYPLNTETLFKSINKKVNEKRTDFTHEFSMLRLHYESYENKVDLLQKGVQTKPMYIKAGITLAAMAFSYFIINDPNFKYPVMTVAGIIGGFLSLNNKANARMKDEVDRLSVELQREYRCPKCGYSLMGKRWNYWAGLGACPQCNAKWVE
;
A
#
# COMPACT_ATOMS: atom_id res chain seq x y z
N MET A 1 -4.77 -4.15 -25.71
CA MET A 1 -3.56 -3.52 -26.30
C MET A 1 -2.44 -4.54 -26.33
N LYS A 2 -1.79 -4.81 -27.48
CA LYS A 2 -0.63 -5.72 -27.54
C LYS A 2 0.64 -4.89 -27.44
N ILE A 3 1.39 -5.04 -26.36
CA ILE A 3 2.67 -4.35 -26.17
C ILE A 3 3.77 -5.25 -26.72
N GLN A 4 4.51 -4.72 -27.69
CA GLN A 4 5.60 -5.42 -28.37
C GLN A 4 6.89 -4.65 -28.17
N VAL A 5 7.98 -5.41 -28.03
CA VAL A 5 9.33 -4.92 -27.74
C VAL A 5 10.29 -5.70 -28.63
N PHE A 6 11.14 -5.01 -29.38
CA PHE A 6 12.18 -5.65 -30.19
C PHE A 6 13.50 -5.73 -29.45
N VAL A 7 14.20 -6.85 -29.61
CA VAL A 7 15.53 -7.10 -29.03
C VAL A 7 16.51 -7.42 -30.14
N GLY A 8 17.68 -6.77 -30.11
CA GLY A 8 18.73 -7.01 -31.07
C GLY A 8 19.93 -6.11 -30.88
N ARG A 9 20.93 -6.27 -31.73
CA ARG A 9 22.18 -5.50 -31.69
C ARG A 9 22.03 -4.06 -32.20
N ASP A 10 21.09 -3.81 -33.10
CA ASP A 10 20.86 -2.47 -33.65
C ASP A 10 20.32 -1.53 -32.55
N SER A 11 20.78 -0.28 -32.55
CA SER A 11 20.35 0.76 -31.60
C SER A 11 18.89 1.16 -31.77
N LYS A 12 18.25 0.78 -32.89
CA LYS A 12 16.81 1.01 -33.14
C LYS A 12 15.89 0.08 -32.34
N ASN A 13 16.42 -0.99 -31.76
CA ASN A 13 15.60 -1.91 -30.97
C ASN A 13 15.27 -1.31 -29.61
N ASP A 14 14.14 -1.73 -29.04
CA ASP A 14 13.73 -1.35 -27.69
C ASP A 14 14.70 -1.80 -26.61
N ILE A 15 15.37 -2.93 -26.84
CA ILE A 15 16.40 -3.50 -25.98
C ILE A 15 17.61 -3.80 -26.85
N VAL A 16 18.67 -3.04 -26.61
CA VAL A 16 19.91 -3.15 -27.36
C VAL A 16 20.83 -4.13 -26.65
N VAL A 17 21.25 -5.16 -27.38
CA VAL A 17 22.24 -6.14 -26.92
C VAL A 17 23.41 -6.10 -27.88
N ASP A 18 24.41 -5.26 -27.55
CA ASP A 18 25.58 -5.05 -28.41
C ASP A 18 26.57 -6.21 -28.31
N GLN A 19 26.22 -7.31 -28.99
CA GLN A 19 26.98 -8.56 -28.97
C GLN A 19 27.06 -9.15 -30.38
N PRO A 20 28.24 -9.57 -30.87
CA PRO A 20 28.39 -10.09 -32.22
C PRO A 20 27.49 -11.29 -32.55
N ALA A 21 27.20 -12.13 -31.54
CA ALA A 21 26.32 -13.29 -31.68
C ALA A 21 24.83 -12.94 -31.86
N VAL A 22 24.46 -11.66 -31.63
CA VAL A 22 23.09 -11.16 -31.70
C VAL A 22 22.87 -10.43 -33.03
N SER A 23 21.76 -10.76 -33.68
CA SER A 23 21.38 -10.18 -34.97
C SER A 23 20.90 -8.74 -34.78
N LYS A 24 20.93 -7.95 -35.87
CA LYS A 24 20.48 -6.54 -35.85
C LYS A 24 19.10 -6.40 -35.20
N THR A 25 18.15 -7.22 -35.63
CA THR A 25 16.88 -7.47 -34.92
C THR A 25 16.78 -8.98 -34.78
N HIS A 26 16.83 -9.47 -33.54
CA HIS A 26 17.02 -10.91 -33.26
C HIS A 26 15.71 -11.56 -32.82
N ALA A 27 15.01 -10.93 -31.87
CA ALA A 27 13.75 -11.45 -31.36
C ALA A 27 12.74 -10.32 -31.11
N LYS A 28 11.46 -10.69 -31.18
CA LYS A 28 10.32 -9.86 -30.80
C LYS A 28 9.70 -10.45 -29.55
N ILE A 29 9.44 -9.59 -28.58
CA ILE A 29 8.80 -9.97 -27.33
C ILE A 29 7.43 -9.33 -27.28
N THR A 30 6.42 -10.13 -26.97
CA THR A 30 5.05 -9.67 -26.75
C THR A 30 4.69 -9.88 -25.29
N PHE A 31 4.24 -8.81 -24.63
CA PHE A 31 3.72 -8.89 -23.27
C PHE A 31 2.44 -9.74 -23.27
N VAL A 32 2.37 -10.71 -22.36
CA VAL A 32 1.16 -11.53 -22.14
C VAL A 32 0.59 -11.22 -20.76
N ASP A 33 1.41 -11.27 -19.73
CA ASP A 33 1.06 -11.01 -18.32
C ASP A 33 2.30 -10.57 -17.53
N LYS A 34 2.12 -10.12 -16.28
CA LYS A 34 3.20 -9.63 -15.38
C LYS A 34 4.40 -10.58 -15.30
N ASP A 35 4.11 -11.89 -15.25
CA ASP A 35 5.11 -12.96 -15.11
C ASP A 35 5.21 -13.84 -16.37
N LYS A 36 4.57 -13.44 -17.48
CA LYS A 36 4.61 -14.19 -18.74
C LYS A 36 4.84 -13.26 -19.93
N ILE A 37 5.87 -13.55 -20.70
CA ILE A 37 6.11 -12.90 -21.99
C ILE A 37 6.27 -13.97 -23.06
N GLN A 38 5.89 -13.63 -24.28
CA GLN A 38 6.12 -14.49 -25.42
C GLN A 38 7.31 -13.97 -26.20
N ILE A 39 8.35 -14.78 -26.34
CA ILE A 39 9.51 -14.50 -27.19
C ILE A 39 9.32 -15.18 -28.54
N GLU A 40 9.62 -14.47 -29.62
CA GLU A 40 9.52 -14.93 -31.00
C GLU A 40 10.81 -14.55 -31.74
N ASP A 41 11.50 -15.54 -32.31
CA ASP A 41 12.66 -15.31 -33.17
C ASP A 41 12.19 -14.74 -34.50
N VAL A 42 12.80 -13.64 -34.97
CA VAL A 42 12.37 -12.93 -36.19
C VAL A 42 13.31 -13.17 -37.38
N GLY A 43 13.93 -14.35 -37.45
CA GLY A 43 14.88 -14.71 -38.50
C GLY A 43 16.32 -14.37 -38.11
N SER A 44 16.67 -14.64 -36.85
CA SER A 44 18.04 -14.42 -36.39
C SER A 44 19.03 -15.42 -37.02
N THR A 45 20.29 -15.00 -37.16
CA THR A 45 21.33 -15.82 -37.79
C THR A 45 21.68 -17.05 -36.94
N ASN A 46 21.77 -16.86 -35.63
CA ASN A 46 22.21 -17.91 -34.69
C ASN A 46 21.05 -18.61 -33.98
N GLY A 47 19.81 -18.11 -34.12
CA GLY A 47 18.63 -18.62 -33.43
C GLY A 47 18.47 -18.12 -32.00
N THR A 48 17.24 -18.20 -31.50
CA THR A 48 16.88 -17.98 -30.10
C THR A 48 16.67 -19.31 -29.39
N PHE A 49 17.16 -19.43 -28.15
CA PHE A 49 17.06 -20.63 -27.33
C PHE A 49 16.41 -20.34 -25.98
N VAL A 50 15.61 -21.28 -25.49
CA VAL A 50 14.99 -21.24 -24.16
C VAL A 50 15.26 -22.57 -23.47
N ASN A 51 15.93 -22.52 -22.32
CA ASN A 51 16.36 -23.71 -21.56
C ASN A 51 17.18 -24.71 -22.40
N GLY A 52 17.95 -24.20 -23.38
CA GLY A 52 18.78 -25.00 -24.28
C GLY A 52 18.08 -25.46 -25.56
N GLU A 53 16.76 -25.31 -25.66
CA GLU A 53 16.00 -25.68 -26.87
C GLU A 53 15.89 -24.51 -27.82
N LYS A 54 16.15 -24.72 -29.11
CA LYS A 54 15.93 -23.70 -30.15
C LYS A 54 14.44 -23.48 -30.34
N ILE A 55 14.00 -22.22 -30.35
CA ILE A 55 12.59 -21.86 -30.48
C ILE A 55 12.37 -20.95 -31.69
N LEU A 56 11.16 -21.02 -32.25
CA LEU A 56 10.63 -19.96 -33.12
C LEU A 56 9.74 -19.02 -32.31
N LYS A 57 8.96 -19.57 -31.38
CA LYS A 57 8.04 -18.83 -30.52
C LYS A 57 7.74 -19.63 -29.26
N LYS A 58 7.90 -19.03 -28.08
CA LYS A 58 7.62 -19.69 -26.79
C LYS A 58 7.17 -18.67 -25.75
N ILE A 59 6.24 -19.06 -24.89
CA ILE A 59 5.92 -18.29 -23.67
C ILE A 59 6.95 -18.68 -22.62
N ILE A 60 7.55 -17.67 -21.99
CA ILE A 60 8.58 -17.84 -20.98
C ILE A 60 8.18 -17.13 -19.68
N MET A 61 8.75 -17.60 -18.58
CA MET A 61 8.64 -17.04 -17.23
C MET A 61 10.00 -16.48 -16.77
N PRO A 62 10.06 -15.64 -15.72
CA PRO A 62 11.33 -15.06 -15.25
C PRO A 62 12.41 -16.10 -14.89
N SER A 63 12.00 -17.30 -14.48
CA SER A 63 12.89 -18.41 -14.13
C SER A 63 13.53 -19.12 -15.32
N ASP A 64 13.04 -18.89 -16.55
CA ASP A 64 13.59 -19.53 -17.74
C ASP A 64 14.93 -18.92 -18.14
N ARG A 65 15.81 -19.74 -18.73
CA ARG A 65 17.08 -19.27 -19.30
C ARG A 65 16.89 -19.01 -20.79
N VAL A 66 17.09 -17.76 -21.20
CA VAL A 66 17.00 -17.35 -22.61
C VAL A 66 18.38 -17.05 -23.15
N THR A 67 18.69 -17.56 -24.33
CA THR A 67 19.97 -17.30 -25.02
C THR A 67 19.69 -16.80 -26.43
N LEU A 68 20.34 -15.72 -26.84
CA LEU A 68 20.30 -15.16 -28.19
C LEU A 68 21.60 -15.56 -28.91
N GLY A 69 21.54 -16.55 -29.80
CA GLY A 69 22.74 -17.22 -30.29
C GLY A 69 23.54 -17.85 -29.14
N SER A 70 24.76 -17.36 -28.91
CA SER A 70 25.61 -17.78 -27.79
C SER A 70 25.55 -16.84 -26.57
N TYR A 71 24.77 -15.75 -26.65
CA TYR A 71 24.71 -14.75 -25.58
C TYR A 71 23.56 -15.02 -24.59
N PRO A 72 23.83 -15.27 -23.30
CA PRO A 72 22.78 -15.46 -22.30
C PRO A 72 22.11 -14.12 -21.96
N LEU A 73 20.79 -14.07 -22.09
CA LEU A 73 20.00 -12.89 -21.78
C LEU A 73 19.58 -12.94 -20.30
N ASN A 74 19.78 -11.84 -19.58
CA ASN A 74 19.28 -11.70 -18.21
C ASN A 74 17.75 -11.51 -18.23
N THR A 75 17.02 -12.57 -17.91
CA THR A 75 15.55 -12.58 -17.94
C THR A 75 14.95 -11.67 -16.86
N GLU A 76 15.51 -11.60 -15.67
CA GLU A 76 15.00 -10.73 -14.60
C GLU A 76 14.99 -9.25 -15.04
N THR A 77 16.11 -8.79 -15.62
CA THR A 77 16.24 -7.42 -16.14
C THR A 77 15.31 -7.18 -17.33
N LEU A 78 15.13 -8.20 -18.18
CA LEU A 78 14.22 -8.15 -19.32
C LEU A 78 12.77 -7.94 -18.87
N PHE A 79 12.27 -8.79 -17.96
CA PHE A 79 10.91 -8.70 -17.42
C PHE A 79 10.68 -7.34 -16.74
N LYS A 80 11.65 -6.87 -15.94
CA LYS A 80 11.58 -5.55 -15.30
C LYS A 80 11.45 -4.42 -16.33
N SER A 81 12.22 -4.47 -17.41
CA SER A 81 12.20 -3.44 -18.47
C SER A 81 10.89 -3.44 -19.25
N ILE A 82 10.36 -4.62 -19.57
CA ILE A 82 9.08 -4.77 -20.28
C ILE A 82 7.94 -4.30 -19.39
N ASN A 83 7.88 -4.75 -18.13
CA ASN A 83 6.84 -4.36 -17.18
C ASN A 83 6.82 -2.84 -16.96
N LYS A 84 7.99 -2.20 -16.95
CA LYS A 84 8.08 -0.73 -16.91
C LYS A 84 7.43 -0.08 -18.14
N LYS A 85 7.80 -0.50 -19.36
CA LYS A 85 7.20 0.00 -20.61
C LYS A 85 5.70 -0.27 -20.70
N VAL A 86 5.26 -1.41 -20.18
CA VAL A 86 3.84 -1.79 -20.10
C VAL A 86 3.10 -0.82 -19.20
N ASN A 87 3.60 -0.59 -17.99
CA ASN A 87 2.97 0.32 -17.02
C ASN A 87 2.94 1.77 -17.48
N GLU A 88 3.95 2.23 -18.22
CA GLU A 88 3.96 3.58 -18.83
C GLU A 88 2.80 3.77 -19.81
N LYS A 89 2.53 2.77 -20.66
CA LYS A 89 1.46 2.82 -21.67
C LYS A 89 0.10 2.39 -21.14
N ARG A 90 0.06 1.62 -20.05
CA ARG A 90 -1.18 1.17 -19.42
C ARG A 90 -1.96 2.37 -18.91
N THR A 91 -3.25 2.40 -19.21
CA THR A 91 -4.19 3.43 -18.76
C THR A 91 -5.21 2.88 -17.78
N ASP A 92 -5.54 1.60 -17.88
CA ASP A 92 -6.51 0.91 -17.01
C ASP A 92 -5.84 0.30 -15.79
N PHE A 93 -6.15 0.83 -14.61
CA PHE A 93 -5.69 0.36 -13.29
C PHE A 93 -6.89 0.03 -12.39
N THR A 94 -8.02 -0.36 -12.97
CA THR A 94 -9.27 -0.59 -12.23
C THR A 94 -9.12 -1.65 -11.15
N HIS A 95 -8.46 -2.76 -11.47
CA HIS A 95 -8.23 -3.85 -10.52
C HIS A 95 -7.29 -3.43 -9.36
N GLU A 96 -6.18 -2.77 -9.66
CA GLU A 96 -5.26 -2.31 -8.61
C GLU A 96 -5.90 -1.26 -7.72
N PHE A 97 -6.70 -0.36 -8.30
CA PHE A 97 -7.43 0.65 -7.54
C PHE A 97 -8.54 0.05 -6.66
N SER A 98 -9.24 -0.98 -7.13
CA SER A 98 -10.27 -1.65 -6.34
C SER A 98 -9.67 -2.37 -5.12
N MET A 99 -8.46 -2.92 -5.24
CA MET A 99 -7.74 -3.53 -4.11
C MET A 99 -7.43 -2.52 -2.99
N LEU A 100 -7.20 -1.24 -3.32
CA LEU A 100 -6.97 -0.19 -2.32
C LEU A 100 -8.16 0.01 -1.38
N ARG A 101 -9.37 -0.40 -1.78
CA ARG A 101 -10.56 -0.34 -0.94
C ARG A 101 -10.38 -1.15 0.34
N LEU A 102 -9.84 -2.36 0.24
CA LEU A 102 -9.63 -3.25 1.38
C LEU A 102 -8.66 -2.65 2.40
N HIS A 103 -7.58 -2.02 1.92
CA HIS A 103 -6.60 -1.33 2.78
C HIS A 103 -7.26 -0.16 3.52
N TYR A 104 -8.05 0.66 2.81
CA TYR A 104 -8.73 1.80 3.39
C TYR A 104 -9.81 1.39 4.41
N GLU A 105 -10.65 0.41 4.08
CA GLU A 105 -11.67 -0.12 4.99
C GLU A 105 -11.05 -0.78 6.22
N SER A 106 -9.94 -1.51 6.06
CA SER A 106 -9.18 -2.06 7.19
C SER A 106 -8.70 -0.97 8.15
N TYR A 107 -8.18 0.14 7.63
CA TYR A 107 -7.77 1.28 8.43
C TYR A 107 -8.96 1.90 9.18
N GLU A 108 -10.08 2.18 8.50
CA GLU A 108 -11.27 2.77 9.14
C GLU A 108 -11.78 1.87 10.27
N ASN A 109 -11.84 0.55 10.05
CA ASN A 109 -12.24 -0.41 11.06
C ASN A 109 -11.32 -0.41 12.28
N LYS A 110 -9.98 -0.38 12.08
CA LYS A 110 -9.01 -0.31 13.18
C LYS A 110 -9.19 0.98 14.00
N VAL A 111 -9.38 2.11 13.33
CA VAL A 111 -9.59 3.41 14.00
C VAL A 111 -10.90 3.41 14.81
N ASP A 112 -11.99 2.89 14.25
CA ASP A 112 -13.29 2.78 14.94
C ASP A 112 -13.20 1.89 16.20
N LEU A 113 -12.52 0.75 16.11
CA LEU A 113 -12.28 -0.15 17.25
C LEU A 113 -11.50 0.54 18.38
N LEU A 114 -10.45 1.30 18.02
CA LEU A 114 -9.65 2.05 18.99
C LEU A 114 -10.47 3.14 19.69
N GLN A 115 -11.29 3.87 18.95
CA GLN A 115 -12.16 4.92 19.50
C GLN A 115 -13.19 4.34 20.47
N LYS A 116 -13.86 3.24 20.09
CA LYS A 116 -14.85 2.56 20.95
C LYS A 116 -14.24 2.01 22.24
N GLY A 117 -13.00 1.52 22.18
CA GLY A 117 -12.29 0.99 23.35
C GLY A 117 -11.98 2.03 24.42
N VAL A 118 -11.80 3.30 24.02
CA VAL A 118 -11.44 4.40 24.93
C VAL A 118 -12.67 5.09 25.55
N GLN A 119 -13.80 5.08 24.86
CA GLN A 119 -14.92 5.98 25.13
C GLN A 119 -15.75 5.67 26.40
N THR A 120 -15.67 4.48 27.02
CA THR A 120 -16.80 4.02 27.87
C THR A 120 -16.58 3.73 29.36
N LYS A 121 -15.35 3.62 29.90
CA LYS A 121 -15.20 3.01 31.24
C LYS A 121 -14.46 3.80 32.34
N PRO A 122 -13.38 4.56 32.09
CA PRO A 122 -12.60 5.11 33.21
C PRO A 122 -13.22 6.37 33.84
N MET A 123 -13.96 7.18 33.08
CA MET A 123 -14.46 8.48 33.56
C MET A 123 -15.56 8.33 34.61
N TYR A 124 -16.62 7.56 34.32
CA TYR A 124 -17.73 7.35 35.25
C TYR A 124 -17.33 6.54 36.49
N ILE A 125 -16.40 5.58 36.33
CA ILE A 125 -15.84 4.83 37.47
C ILE A 125 -15.10 5.78 38.42
N LYS A 126 -14.23 6.66 37.90
CA LYS A 126 -13.50 7.65 38.71
C LYS A 126 -14.45 8.68 39.36
N ALA A 127 -15.47 9.13 38.63
CA ALA A 127 -16.50 10.03 39.18
C ALA A 127 -17.29 9.36 40.31
N GLY A 128 -17.68 8.09 40.12
CA GLY A 128 -18.36 7.30 41.14
C GLY A 128 -17.54 7.11 42.42
N ILE A 129 -16.25 6.77 42.30
CA ILE A 129 -15.34 6.64 43.46
C ILE A 129 -15.21 7.98 44.20
N THR A 130 -15.09 9.10 43.47
CA THR A 130 -14.98 10.43 44.08
C THR A 130 -16.24 10.81 44.85
N LEU A 131 -17.42 10.59 44.26
CA LEU A 131 -18.70 10.84 44.91
C LEU A 131 -18.91 9.94 46.13
N ALA A 132 -18.51 8.67 46.06
CA ALA A 132 -18.56 7.75 47.18
C ALA A 132 -17.64 8.19 48.33
N ALA A 133 -16.42 8.65 48.04
CA ALA A 133 -15.50 9.17 49.04
C ALA A 133 -16.02 10.44 49.72
N MET A 134 -16.62 11.35 48.94
CA MET A 134 -17.28 12.55 49.49
C MET A 134 -18.46 12.18 50.38
N ALA A 135 -19.34 11.27 49.94
CA ALA A 135 -20.46 10.80 50.74
C ALA A 135 -19.99 10.14 52.04
N PHE A 136 -18.99 9.26 51.97
CA PHE A 136 -18.40 8.62 53.14
C PHE A 136 -17.87 9.65 54.15
N SER A 137 -17.10 10.65 53.67
CA SER A 137 -16.60 11.72 54.54
C SER A 137 -17.73 12.54 55.17
N TYR A 138 -18.84 12.73 54.46
CA TYR A 138 -20.00 13.49 54.97
C TYR A 138 -20.74 12.77 56.09
N PHE A 139 -20.90 11.44 56.00
CA PHE A 139 -21.65 10.63 56.96
C PHE A 139 -20.85 10.20 58.19
N ILE A 140 -19.52 10.02 58.04
CA ILE A 140 -18.68 9.46 59.11
C ILE A 140 -17.98 10.54 59.95
N ILE A 141 -17.61 11.67 59.34
CA ILE A 141 -16.86 12.74 60.03
C ILE A 141 -17.86 13.78 60.56
N ASN A 142 -17.97 13.87 61.89
CA ASN A 142 -18.85 14.85 62.54
C ASN A 142 -18.15 16.18 62.87
N ASP A 143 -16.80 16.20 62.98
CA ASP A 143 -16.05 17.44 63.24
C ASP A 143 -16.02 18.35 61.99
N PRO A 144 -16.62 19.55 62.03
CA PRO A 144 -16.64 20.47 60.90
C PRO A 144 -15.25 20.89 60.43
N ASN A 145 -14.28 21.04 61.34
CA ASN A 145 -12.93 21.48 61.03
C ASN A 145 -12.16 20.44 60.20
N PHE A 146 -12.54 19.17 60.29
CA PHE A 146 -11.93 18.07 59.55
C PHE A 146 -12.75 17.66 58.32
N LYS A 147 -14.08 17.76 58.40
CA LYS A 147 -15.02 17.37 57.34
C LYS A 147 -14.84 18.15 56.04
N TYR A 148 -14.88 19.48 56.11
CA TYR A 148 -14.83 20.31 54.90
C TYR A 148 -13.48 20.23 54.16
N PRO A 149 -12.31 20.27 54.83
CA PRO A 149 -11.03 20.10 54.15
C PRO A 149 -10.90 18.76 53.42
N VAL A 150 -11.35 17.65 54.03
CA VAL A 150 -11.32 16.31 53.41
C VAL A 150 -12.19 16.26 52.15
N MET A 151 -13.38 16.86 52.17
CA MET A 151 -14.27 16.95 51.00
C MET A 151 -13.64 17.75 49.86
N THR A 152 -13.03 18.91 50.15
CA THR A 152 -12.39 19.75 49.12
C THR A 152 -11.21 19.04 48.47
N VAL A 153 -10.36 18.38 49.27
CA VAL A 153 -9.21 17.61 48.75
C VAL A 153 -9.68 16.45 47.88
N ALA A 154 -10.70 15.69 48.31
CA ALA A 154 -11.27 14.61 47.51
C ALA A 154 -11.81 15.11 46.16
N GLY A 155 -12.46 16.28 46.13
CA GLY A 155 -12.96 16.90 44.90
C GLY A 155 -11.87 17.34 43.95
N ILE A 156 -10.83 17.98 44.46
CA ILE A 156 -9.68 18.42 43.65
C ILE A 156 -8.97 17.19 43.04
N ILE A 157 -8.72 16.15 43.84
CA ILE A 157 -8.06 14.92 43.37
C ILE A 157 -8.92 14.20 42.33
N GLY A 158 -10.23 14.04 42.59
CA GLY A 158 -11.15 13.41 41.65
C GLY A 158 -11.25 14.16 40.32
N GLY A 159 -11.32 15.49 40.38
CA GLY A 159 -11.31 16.37 39.20
C GLY A 159 -10.02 16.19 38.37
N PHE A 160 -8.85 16.24 39.02
CA PHE A 160 -7.56 16.09 38.35
C PHE A 160 -7.38 14.70 37.70
N LEU A 161 -7.80 13.63 38.40
CA LEU A 161 -7.71 12.25 37.89
C LEU A 161 -8.69 11.98 36.73
N SER A 162 -9.81 12.70 36.66
CA SER A 162 -10.76 12.65 35.56
C SER A 162 -10.21 13.31 34.28
N LEU A 163 -9.43 14.39 34.45
CA LEU A 163 -8.80 15.12 33.34
C LEU A 163 -7.57 14.39 32.75
N ASN A 164 -6.84 13.60 33.55
CA ASN A 164 -5.68 12.85 33.07
C ASN A 164 -6.09 11.51 32.42
N ASN A 165 -6.48 11.54 31.15
CA ASN A 165 -6.83 10.35 30.39
C ASN A 165 -5.68 9.86 29.51
N LYS A 166 -4.68 9.19 30.11
CA LYS A 166 -3.56 8.54 29.39
C LYS A 166 -4.02 7.59 28.27
N ALA A 167 -5.25 7.06 28.34
CA ALA A 167 -5.81 6.22 27.28
C ALA A 167 -6.09 7.01 25.99
N ASN A 168 -6.54 8.27 26.09
CA ASN A 168 -6.75 9.15 24.93
C ASN A 168 -5.43 9.46 24.20
N ALA A 169 -4.37 9.74 24.97
CA ALA A 169 -3.05 10.01 24.40
C ALA A 169 -2.50 8.80 23.64
N ARG A 170 -2.54 7.60 24.26
CA ARG A 170 -2.10 6.36 23.61
C ARG A 170 -2.89 6.02 22.35
N MET A 171 -4.22 6.22 22.38
CA MET A 171 -5.06 6.03 21.21
C MET A 171 -4.70 6.98 20.07
N LYS A 172 -4.44 8.25 20.39
CA LYS A 172 -4.01 9.23 19.39
C LYS A 172 -2.71 8.80 18.72
N ASP A 173 -1.72 8.38 19.52
CA ASP A 173 -0.44 7.88 19.00
C ASP A 173 -0.64 6.66 18.08
N GLU A 174 -1.57 5.76 18.42
CA GLU A 174 -1.87 4.58 17.61
C GLU A 174 -2.59 4.92 16.31
N VAL A 175 -3.58 5.82 16.35
CA VAL A 175 -4.26 6.34 15.16
C VAL A 175 -3.25 7.03 14.23
N ASP A 176 -2.34 7.82 14.79
CA ASP A 176 -1.28 8.47 14.02
C ASP A 176 -0.37 7.42 13.35
N ARG A 177 0.02 6.35 14.05
CA ARG A 177 0.78 5.23 13.44
C ARG A 177 0.03 4.57 12.28
N LEU A 178 -1.25 4.24 12.48
CA LEU A 178 -2.09 3.63 11.45
C LEU A 178 -2.23 4.55 10.24
N SER A 179 -2.32 5.86 10.45
CA SER A 179 -2.42 6.85 9.36
C SER A 179 -1.15 6.89 8.50
N VAL A 180 0.03 6.74 9.13
CA VAL A 180 1.33 6.67 8.45
C VAL A 180 1.49 5.36 7.68
N GLU A 181 0.95 4.25 8.19
CA GLU A 181 0.88 2.97 7.46
C GLU A 181 0.00 3.13 6.22
N LEU A 182 -1.22 3.65 6.39
CA LEU A 182 -2.14 3.91 5.28
C LEU A 182 -1.54 4.88 4.25
N GLN A 183 -0.79 5.91 4.67
CA GLN A 183 -0.14 6.85 3.75
C GLN A 183 0.83 6.18 2.78
N ARG A 184 1.45 5.07 3.18
CA ARG A 184 2.40 4.32 2.34
C ARG A 184 1.67 3.46 1.32
N GLU A 185 0.55 2.86 1.72
CA GLU A 185 -0.19 1.90 0.89
C GLU A 185 -1.26 2.57 0.00
N TYR A 186 -1.88 3.65 0.49
CA TYR A 186 -3.02 4.31 -0.13
C TYR A 186 -2.58 5.37 -1.15
N ARG A 187 -2.07 4.88 -2.28
CA ARG A 187 -1.49 5.69 -3.36
C ARG A 187 -1.95 5.22 -4.72
N CYS A 188 -1.90 6.12 -5.70
CA CYS A 188 -2.19 5.77 -7.09
C CYS A 188 -1.24 4.66 -7.59
N PRO A 189 -1.76 3.56 -8.15
CA PRO A 189 -0.93 2.43 -8.61
C PRO A 189 -0.05 2.76 -9.82
N LYS A 190 -0.36 3.83 -10.56
CA LYS A 190 0.42 4.27 -11.72
C LYS A 190 1.54 5.24 -11.35
N CYS A 191 1.21 6.31 -10.63
CA CYS A 191 2.14 7.43 -10.40
C CYS A 191 2.55 7.64 -8.94
N GLY A 192 1.98 6.89 -7.99
CA GLY A 192 2.30 7.03 -6.57
C GLY A 192 1.70 8.25 -5.87
N TYR A 193 0.82 9.00 -6.55
CA TYR A 193 0.07 10.12 -5.95
C TYR A 193 -0.64 9.69 -4.67
N SER A 194 -0.52 10.49 -3.60
CA SER A 194 -1.15 10.17 -2.33
C SER A 194 -2.66 10.38 -2.40
N LEU A 195 -3.42 9.35 -2.01
CA LEU A 195 -4.87 9.41 -1.95
C LEU A 195 -5.39 9.79 -0.55
N MET A 196 -4.48 10.10 0.38
CA MET A 196 -4.84 10.48 1.74
C MET A 196 -5.73 11.73 1.79
N GLY A 197 -6.51 11.84 2.88
CA GLY A 197 -7.38 12.97 3.15
C GLY A 197 -8.76 12.89 2.51
N LYS A 198 -9.02 11.89 1.65
CA LYS A 198 -10.34 11.59 1.09
C LYS A 198 -10.62 10.09 1.21
N ARG A 199 -11.90 9.73 1.27
CA ARG A 199 -12.34 8.32 1.31
C ARG A 199 -12.21 7.65 -0.06
N TRP A 200 -12.15 6.32 -0.09
CA TRP A 200 -12.11 5.56 -1.34
C TRP A 200 -13.25 5.90 -2.30
N ASN A 201 -14.49 6.03 -1.80
CA ASN A 201 -15.65 6.39 -2.63
C ASN A 201 -15.50 7.74 -3.36
N TYR A 202 -14.79 8.71 -2.77
CA TYR A 202 -14.54 10.00 -3.41
C TYR A 202 -13.66 9.82 -4.66
N TRP A 203 -12.58 9.07 -4.53
CA TRP A 203 -11.66 8.78 -5.64
C TRP A 203 -12.30 7.88 -6.70
N ALA A 204 -13.09 6.90 -6.28
CA ALA A 204 -13.86 6.05 -7.18
C ALA A 204 -14.86 6.88 -8.02
N GLY A 205 -15.51 7.88 -7.41
CA GLY A 205 -16.43 8.78 -8.10
C GLY A 205 -15.77 9.70 -9.15
N LEU A 206 -14.47 10.00 -9.01
CA LEU A 206 -13.71 10.71 -10.03
C LEU A 206 -13.38 9.83 -11.25
N GLY A 207 -13.33 8.52 -11.05
CA GLY A 207 -13.07 7.51 -12.08
C GLY A 207 -11.66 7.48 -12.66
N ALA A 208 -10.84 8.50 -12.43
CA ALA A 208 -9.45 8.55 -12.85
C ALA A 208 -8.54 9.35 -11.90
N CYS A 209 -7.24 9.07 -11.99
CA CYS A 209 -6.22 9.78 -11.22
C CYS A 209 -6.07 11.24 -11.70
N PRO A 210 -6.15 12.24 -10.80
CA PRO A 210 -6.01 13.65 -11.19
C PRO A 210 -4.60 14.02 -11.68
N GLN A 211 -3.57 13.25 -11.32
CA GLN A 211 -2.19 13.54 -11.69
C GLN A 211 -1.75 12.84 -12.99
N CYS A 212 -2.15 11.58 -13.20
CA CYS A 212 -1.61 10.76 -14.30
C CYS A 212 -2.68 10.18 -15.24
N ASN A 213 -3.95 10.55 -15.02
CA ASN A 213 -5.10 10.12 -15.79
C ASN A 213 -5.26 8.58 -15.90
N ALA A 214 -4.77 7.84 -14.91
CA ALA A 214 -5.01 6.40 -14.79
C ALA A 214 -6.50 6.16 -14.52
N LYS A 215 -7.16 5.35 -15.35
CA LYS A 215 -8.54 4.91 -15.17
C LYS A 215 -8.63 3.95 -13.98
N TRP A 216 -9.61 4.16 -13.12
CA TRP A 216 -9.77 3.47 -11.83
C TRP A 216 -11.07 2.69 -11.68
N VAL A 217 -12.06 3.01 -12.51
CA VAL A 217 -13.36 2.33 -12.58
C VAL A 217 -13.68 2.11 -14.05
N GLU A 218 -14.40 1.03 -14.37
CA GLU A 218 -14.82 0.68 -15.73
C GLU A 218 -15.75 1.73 -16.36
#